data_AF-A0A1B9AN73-F1
#
_entry.id   AF-A0A1B9AN73-F1
#
_cell.length_a   1.000
_cell.length_b   1.000
_cell.length_c   1.000
_cell.angle_alpha   90.00
_cell.angle_beta   90.00
_cell.angle_gamma   90.00
#
_symmetry.space_group_name_H-M   'P 1'
#
loop_
_entity.id
_entity.type
_entity.pdbx_description
1 polymer ?
#
loop_
_entity_poly.entity_id
_entity_poly.type
_entity_poly.pdbx_seq_one_letter_code
_entity_poly.pdbx_strand_id
1 'polypeptide(L)' 'MWFNHNKAYYKYLWWGHLNNKTNNDYFALGALGQVLYVSPENNTLAIRLGRKWGVMDWWATILYKLINSLT' A
#
# COMPACT_ATOMS: atom_id res chain seq x y z
N MET A 1 -1.36 -5.27 -10.79
CA MET A 1 -0.78 -4.21 -9.94
C MET A 1 -1.52 -2.90 -10.18
N TRP A 2 -1.64 -2.02 -9.17
CA TRP A 2 -2.42 -0.77 -9.24
C TRP A 2 -2.01 0.17 -10.38
N PHE A 3 -0.72 0.17 -10.71
CA PHE A 3 -0.13 0.91 -11.82
C PHE A 3 -0.69 0.51 -13.18
N ASN A 4 -1.10 -0.75 -13.35
CA ASN A 4 -1.62 -1.25 -14.64
C ASN A 4 -3.08 -0.84 -14.88
N HIS A 5 -3.72 -0.19 -13.91
CA HIS A 5 -5.15 0.19 -13.96
C HIS A 5 -5.36 1.70 -13.77
N ASN A 6 -4.31 2.52 -13.88
CA ASN A 6 -4.35 3.96 -13.59
C ASN A 6 -4.92 4.30 -12.20
N LYS A 7 -4.79 3.40 -11.22
CA LYS A 7 -5.23 3.60 -9.84
C LYS A 7 -4.11 4.02 -8.90
N ALA A 8 -2.96 4.40 -9.43
CA ALA A 8 -1.81 4.82 -8.64
C ALA A 8 -1.47 6.29 -8.93
N TYR A 9 -1.10 7.03 -7.89
CA TYR A 9 -0.56 8.38 -8.00
C TYR A 9 0.62 8.57 -7.04
N TYR A 10 1.39 9.64 -7.24
CA TYR A 10 2.47 10.02 -6.33
C TYR A 10 2.33 11.51 -5.99
N LYS A 11 2.26 11.83 -4.69
CA LYS A 11 2.13 13.22 -4.21
C LYS A 11 2.70 13.33 -2.80
N TYR A 12 3.35 14.46 -2.49
CA TYR A 12 3.91 14.74 -1.16
C TYR A 12 4.85 13.66 -0.61
N LEU A 13 5.62 13.01 -1.50
CA LEU A 13 6.49 11.87 -1.19
C LEU A 13 5.78 10.57 -0.79
N TRP A 14 4.49 10.45 -1.10
CA TRP A 14 3.69 9.26 -0.88
C TRP A 14 3.19 8.67 -2.19
N TRP A 15 3.15 7.35 -2.24
CA TRP A 15 2.34 6.64 -3.21
C TRP A 15 0.90 6.58 -2.71
N GLY A 16 -0.05 6.79 -3.62
CA GLY A 16 -1.47 6.67 -3.35
C GLY A 16 -2.13 5.61 -4.22
N HIS A 17 -3.13 4.94 -3.66
CA HIS A 17 -4.01 4.01 -4.36
C HIS A 17 -5.41 4.63 -4.41
N LEU A 18 -5.85 4.99 -5.62
CA LEU A 18 -7.22 5.41 -5.90
C LEU A 18 -8.15 4.23 -5.69
N ASN A 19 -8.82 4.18 -4.56
CA ASN A 19 -9.89 3.22 -4.34
C ASN A 19 -11.22 3.82 -4.84
N ASN A 20 -12.21 2.97 -5.06
CA ASN A 20 -13.54 3.42 -5.48
C ASN A 20 -14.32 4.08 -4.30
N LYS A 21 -13.65 4.30 -3.16
CA LYS A 21 -14.21 4.84 -1.93
C LYS A 21 -13.81 6.30 -1.78
N THR A 22 -14.37 6.98 -0.79
CA THR A 22 -14.09 8.40 -0.50
C THR A 22 -12.67 8.63 0.01
N ASN A 23 -12.03 7.61 0.60
CA ASN A 23 -10.74 7.72 1.27
C ASN A 23 -9.66 6.83 0.64
N ASN A 24 -8.77 7.42 -0.17
CA ASN A 24 -7.64 6.71 -0.77
C ASN A 24 -6.68 6.11 0.27
N ASP A 25 -6.09 4.96 -0.07
CA ASP A 25 -4.98 4.41 0.71
C ASP A 25 -3.65 5.03 0.26
N TYR A 26 -2.68 5.08 1.17
CA TYR A 26 -1.36 5.66 0.89
C TYR A 26 -0.24 4.87 1.54
N PHE A 27 0.92 4.89 0.90
CA PHE A 27 2.09 4.16 1.37
C PHE A 27 3.42 4.78 0.96
N ALA A 28 4.42 4.52 1.79
CA ALA A 28 5.82 4.84 1.52
C ALA A 28 6.64 3.56 1.45
N LEU A 29 7.69 3.57 0.64
CA LEU A 29 8.54 2.41 0.38
C LEU A 29 9.99 2.73 0.67
N GLY A 30 10.68 1.79 1.29
CA GLY A 30 12.13 1.78 1.40
C GLY A 30 12.78 0.72 0.50
N ALA A 31 14.06 0.93 0.21
CA ALA A 31 14.88 -0.05 -0.48
C ALA A 31 15.02 -1.32 0.38
N LEU A 32 14.70 -2.49 -0.21
CA LEU A 32 14.62 -3.80 0.46
C LEU A 32 13.25 -4.10 1.11
N GLY A 33 12.21 -3.38 0.69
CA GLY A 33 10.81 -3.72 0.96
C GLY A 33 10.27 -3.22 2.30
N GLN A 34 10.89 -2.20 2.91
CA GLN A 34 10.23 -1.53 4.02
C GLN A 34 8.96 -0.85 3.48
N VAL A 35 7.84 -0.99 4.20
CA VAL A 35 6.57 -0.39 3.80
C VAL A 35 5.91 0.20 5.03
N LEU A 36 5.47 1.45 4.91
CA LEU A 36 4.48 2.06 5.78
C LEU A 36 3.20 2.20 4.96
N TYR A 37 2.14 1.53 5.35
CA TYR A 37 0.87 1.49 4.63
C TYR A 37 -0.26 1.99 5.52
N VAL A 38 -1.07 2.91 5.00
CA VAL A 38 -2.16 3.55 5.74
C VAL A 38 -3.46 3.33 5.00
N SER A 39 -4.46 2.79 5.69
CA SER A 39 -5.83 2.64 5.20
C SER A 39 -6.80 3.41 6.10
N PRO A 40 -7.17 4.65 5.73
CA PRO A 40 -8.06 5.48 6.55
C PRO A 40 -9.44 4.86 6.71
N GLU A 41 -9.99 4.31 5.63
CA GLU A 41 -11.30 3.66 5.60
C GLU A 41 -11.41 2.54 6.64
N ASN A 42 -10.34 1.75 6.78
CA ASN A 42 -10.28 0.65 7.73
C ASN A 42 -9.71 1.06 9.10
N ASN A 43 -9.44 2.36 9.30
CA ASN A 43 -8.76 2.90 10.49
C ASN A 43 -7.51 2.07 10.89
N THR A 44 -6.69 1.70 9.90
CA THR A 44 -5.62 0.71 10.07
C THR A 44 -4.30 1.21 9.49
N LEU A 45 -3.21 0.93 10.20
CA LEU A 45 -1.83 1.09 9.73
C LEU A 45 -1.14 -0.28 9.69
N ALA A 46 -0.40 -0.54 8.61
CA ALA A 46 0.49 -1.70 8.52
C ALA A 46 1.94 -1.25 8.28
N ILE A 47 2.87 -1.86 9.01
CA ILE A 47 4.30 -1.60 8.90
C ILE A 47 5.02 -2.91 8.58
N ARG A 48 5.86 -2.88 7.55
CA ARG A 48 6.82 -3.93 7.24
C ARG A 48 8.24 -3.38 7.34
N LEU A 49 9.08 -3.98 8.18
CA LEU A 49 10.50 -3.62 8.33
C LEU A 49 11.40 -4.61 7.57
N GLY A 50 11.37 -4.50 6.24
CA GLY A 50 12.13 -5.37 5.34
C GLY A 50 13.65 -5.26 5.45
N ARG A 51 14.35 -6.37 5.18
CA ARG A 51 15.79 -6.40 4.84
C ARG A 51 16.07 -7.00 3.46
N LYS A 52 15.01 -7.44 2.78
CA LYS A 52 14.97 -7.91 1.38
C LYS A 52 13.52 -7.87 0.91
N TRP A 53 13.31 -7.78 -0.41
CA TRP A 53 11.98 -7.82 -1.02
C TRP A 53 11.24 -9.09 -0.62
N GLY A 54 11.87 -10.27 -0.71
CA GLY A 54 11.37 -11.52 -0.12
C GLY A 54 10.12 -12.11 -0.76
N VAL A 55 9.49 -11.41 -1.72
CA VAL A 55 8.37 -11.88 -2.54
C VAL A 55 8.58 -11.40 -3.97
N MET A 56 8.04 -12.15 -4.94
CA MET A 56 7.96 -11.72 -6.35
C MET A 56 6.63 -10.98 -6.62
N ASP A 57 6.25 -10.07 -5.73
CA ASP A 57 5.03 -9.27 -5.81
C ASP A 57 5.25 -7.94 -5.06
N TRP A 58 4.20 -7.12 -4.98
CA TRP A 58 4.26 -5.79 -4.39
C TRP A 58 3.65 -5.74 -3.00
N TRP A 59 4.49 -5.43 -2.01
CA TRP A 59 4.08 -5.41 -0.60
C TRP A 59 2.87 -4.52 -0.33
N ALA A 60 2.76 -3.35 -0.96
CA ALA A 60 1.59 -2.49 -0.77
C ALA A 60 0.29 -3.20 -1.23
N THR A 61 0.33 -3.93 -2.35
CA THR A 61 -0.82 -4.72 -2.85
C THR A 61 -1.17 -5.86 -1.89
N ILE A 62 -0.16 -6.52 -1.31
CA ILE A 62 -0.36 -7.60 -0.34
C ILE A 62 -1.02 -7.05 0.94
N LEU A 63 -0.50 -5.95 1.48
CA LEU A 63 -1.02 -5.32 2.70
C LEU A 63 -2.47 -4.84 2.51
N TYR A 64 -2.77 -4.22 1.37
CA TYR A 64 -4.14 -3.86 1.01
C TYR A 64 -5.09 -5.07 1.05
N LYS A 65 -4.71 -6.17 0.38
CA LYS A 65 -5.54 -7.40 0.36
C LYS A 65 -5.74 -7.97 1.76
N LEU A 66 -4.69 -7.98 2.58
CA LEU A 66 -4.75 -8.47 3.96
C LEU A 66 -5.73 -7.63 4.79
N ILE A 67 -5.58 -6.29 4.78
CA ILE A 67 -6.44 -5.38 5.53
C ILE A 67 -7.91 -5.55 5.12
N ASN A 68 -8.20 -5.57 3.81
CA ASN A 68 -9.56 -5.68 3.30
C ASN A 68 -10.12 -7.11 3.33
N SER A 69 -9.35 -8.12 3.78
CA SER A 69 -9.86 -9.48 4.01
C SER A 69 -10.39 -9.69 5.43
N LEU A 70 -10.12 -8.74 6.35
CA LEU A 70 -10.51 -8.80 7.76
C LEU A 70 -11.83 -8.08 8.05
N THR A 71 -12.43 -7.46 7.03
CA THR A 71 -13.66 -6.65 7.06
C THR A 71 -14.63 -7.16 6.01
#